data_AF-A0A562N573-F1
#
_entry.id   AF-A0A562N573-F1
#
_cell.length_a   1.000
_cell.length_b   1.000
_cell.length_c   1.000
_cell.angle_alpha   90.00
_cell.angle_beta   90.00
_cell.angle_gamma   90.00
#
_symmetry.space_group_name_H-M   'P 1'
#
loop_
_entity.id
_entity.type
_entity.pdbx_description
1 polymer ?
#
loop_
_entity_poly.entity_id
_entity_poly.type
_entity_poly.pdbx_seq_one_letter_code
_entity_poly.pdbx_strand_id
1 'polypeptide(L)'
;MIDLPPDPIPYVMIVEYEMNDLIALSCGDTSQNVSRADAGLYAEALDRFLEDPDNLARVDRSFYSSVLAPRRLEYDTERQKIYFGRWKLQCNAPDTLSWHMQPVASTEFTAYLGYDERNDTWHITDLRVMRMRR
;
A
#
# COMPACT_ATOMS: atom_id res chain seq x y z
N MET A 1 56.25 -3.50 -35.11
CA MET A 1 55.10 -2.73 -34.60
C MET A 1 54.44 -3.59 -33.56
N ILE A 2 54.39 -3.13 -32.30
CA ILE A 2 53.79 -3.87 -31.19
C ILE A 2 52.34 -3.39 -31.08
N ASP A 3 51.40 -4.32 -31.24
CA ASP A 3 49.97 -4.06 -31.10
C ASP A 3 49.64 -4.06 -29.60
N LEU A 4 49.22 -2.91 -29.08
CA LEU A 4 48.76 -2.78 -27.70
C LEU A 4 47.28 -3.12 -27.65
N PRO A 5 46.82 -3.93 -26.68
CA PRO A 5 45.39 -4.19 -26.52
C PRO A 5 44.65 -2.89 -26.18
N PRO A 6 43.40 -2.72 -26.63
CA PRO A 6 42.62 -1.53 -26.34
C PRO A 6 42.41 -1.37 -24.83
N ASP A 7 42.53 -0.14 -24.34
CA ASP A 7 42.28 0.20 -22.94
C ASP A 7 40.89 -0.29 -22.49
N PRO A 8 40.75 -0.82 -21.27
CA PRO A 8 39.45 -1.18 -20.73
C PRO A 8 38.61 0.09 -20.58
N ILE A 9 37.49 0.15 -21.31
CA ILE A 9 36.47 1.17 -21.11
C ILE A 9 35.97 1.01 -19.67
N PRO A 10 36.01 2.06 -18.82
CA PRO A 10 35.46 1.96 -17.48
C PRO A 10 33.96 1.71 -17.61
N TYR A 11 33.51 0.57 -17.09
CA TYR A 11 32.10 0.31 -16.87
C TYR A 11 31.61 1.34 -15.85
N VAL A 12 31.02 2.42 -16.35
CA VAL A 12 30.20 3.30 -15.52
C VAL A 12 28.97 2.47 -15.15
N MET A 13 28.95 1.90 -13.95
CA MET A 13 27.70 1.46 -13.34
C MET A 13 26.84 2.71 -13.20
N ILE A 14 25.86 2.86 -14.09
CA ILE A 14 24.75 3.76 -13.86
C ILE A 14 23.90 3.07 -12.79
N VAL A 15 24.18 3.37 -11.53
CA VAL A 15 23.20 3.15 -10.46
C VAL A 15 22.16 4.23 -10.69
N GLU A 16 21.19 3.96 -11.57
CA GLU A 16 20.02 4.82 -11.70
C GLU A 16 19.35 4.86 -10.33
N TYR A 17 19.40 6.03 -9.71
CA TYR A 17 18.69 6.34 -8.48
C TYR A 17 17.18 6.24 -8.76
N GLU A 18 16.60 5.05 -8.68
CA GLU A 18 15.14 4.82 -8.57
C GLU A 18 14.60 5.22 -7.18
N MET A 19 15.34 6.03 -6.40
CA MET A 19 14.89 6.53 -5.10
C MET A 19 13.76 7.57 -5.19
N ASN A 20 13.40 8.06 -6.39
CA ASN A 20 12.35 9.06 -6.56
C ASN A 20 10.91 8.50 -6.63
N ASP A 21 10.74 7.17 -6.66
CA ASP A 21 9.43 6.53 -6.79
C ASP A 21 8.95 5.81 -5.52
N LEU A 22 9.62 6.03 -4.38
CA LEU A 22 9.27 5.41 -3.10
C LEU A 22 8.59 6.42 -2.16
N ILE A 23 7.58 5.95 -1.44
CA ILE A 23 7.00 6.64 -0.30
C ILE A 23 7.42 5.92 0.97
N ALA A 24 8.08 6.64 1.87
CA ALA A 24 8.46 6.16 3.19
C ALA A 24 7.29 6.38 4.16
N LEU A 25 6.53 5.31 4.44
CA LEU A 25 5.46 5.33 5.44
C LEU A 25 6.07 5.17 6.83
N SER A 26 5.93 6.18 7.68
CA SER A 26 6.40 6.12 9.08
C SER A 26 5.50 5.22 9.94
N CYS A 27 6.14 4.40 10.78
CA CYS A 27 5.56 3.55 11.81
C CYS A 27 6.31 3.74 13.14
N GLY A 28 6.32 4.99 13.63
CA GLY A 28 7.11 5.38 14.81
C GLY A 28 8.56 5.65 14.43
N ASP A 29 9.49 4.95 15.06
CA ASP A 29 10.94 5.11 14.85
C ASP A 29 11.45 4.45 13.55
N THR A 30 10.59 3.67 12.89
CA THR A 30 10.89 3.01 11.61
C THR A 30 10.06 3.58 10.48
N SER A 31 10.54 3.41 9.24
CA SER A 31 9.75 3.67 8.04
C SER A 31 9.78 2.47 7.12
N GLN A 32 8.67 2.24 6.42
CA GLN A 32 8.58 1.26 5.36
C GLN A 32 8.50 1.98 4.01
N ASN A 33 9.45 1.67 3.13
CA ASN A 33 9.41 2.16 1.76
C ASN A 33 8.41 1.32 0.97
N VAL A 34 7.47 1.99 0.34
CA VAL A 34 6.48 1.37 -0.54
C VAL A 34 6.71 1.94 -1.93
N SER A 35 6.81 1.07 -2.94
CA SER A 35 6.86 1.50 -4.34
C SER A 35 5.45 1.68 -4.92
N ARG A 36 5.35 2.34 -6.08
CA ARG A 36 4.08 2.43 -6.80
C ARG A 36 3.55 1.06 -7.23
N ALA A 37 4.43 0.12 -7.57
CA ALA A 37 4.05 -1.25 -7.97
C ALA A 37 3.45 -2.01 -6.78
N ASP A 38 4.12 -1.97 -5.62
CA ASP A 38 3.62 -2.61 -4.40
C ASP A 38 2.28 -2.01 -3.95
N ALA A 39 2.15 -0.68 -4.01
CA ALA A 39 0.91 0.01 -3.72
C ALA A 39 -0.25 -0.46 -4.64
N GLY A 40 0.05 -0.80 -5.89
CA GLY A 40 -0.88 -1.43 -6.81
C GLY A 40 -1.35 -2.80 -6.33
N LEU A 41 -0.41 -3.68 -5.95
CA LEU A 41 -0.73 -5.00 -5.41
C LEU A 41 -1.57 -4.92 -4.12
N TYR A 42 -1.27 -3.96 -3.25
CA TYR A 42 -2.04 -3.74 -2.02
C TYR A 42 -3.46 -3.25 -2.30
N ALA A 43 -3.63 -2.43 -3.33
CA ALA A 43 -4.94 -1.93 -3.75
C ALA A 43 -5.78 -3.05 -4.37
N GLU A 44 -5.18 -3.90 -5.21
CA GLU A 44 -5.83 -5.09 -5.78
C GLU A 44 -6.27 -6.07 -4.69
N ALA A 45 -5.44 -6.26 -3.66
CA ALA A 45 -5.78 -7.08 -2.50
C ALA A 45 -7.03 -6.54 -1.77
N LEU A 46 -7.14 -5.22 -1.61
CA LEU A 46 -8.31 -4.59 -1.01
C LEU A 46 -9.55 -4.74 -1.89
N ASP A 47 -9.44 -4.52 -3.19
CA ASP A 47 -10.56 -4.68 -4.12
C ASP A 47 -11.11 -6.11 -4.08
N ARG A 48 -10.24 -7.12 -4.24
CA ARG A 48 -10.65 -8.53 -4.19
C ARG A 48 -11.33 -8.89 -2.87
N PHE A 49 -10.83 -8.35 -1.75
CA PHE A 49 -11.45 -8.57 -0.45
C PHE A 49 -12.84 -7.96 -0.35
N LEU A 50 -13.04 -6.74 -0.87
CA LEU A 50 -14.31 -6.01 -0.83
C LEU A 50 -15.32 -6.49 -1.89
N GLU A 51 -14.89 -7.21 -2.93
CA GLU A 51 -15.78 -7.85 -3.91
C GLU A 51 -16.53 -9.05 -3.32
N ASP A 52 -15.97 -9.70 -2.31
CA ASP A 52 -16.59 -10.84 -1.63
C ASP A 52 -17.69 -10.37 -0.65
N PRO A 53 -18.96 -10.74 -0.87
CA PRO A 53 -20.07 -10.36 0.01
C PRO A 53 -19.90 -10.84 1.46
N ASP A 54 -19.22 -11.97 1.69
CA ASP A 54 -19.03 -12.53 3.03
C ASP A 54 -18.10 -11.65 3.87
N ASN A 55 -17.08 -11.05 3.24
CA ASN A 55 -16.19 -10.10 3.89
C ASN A 55 -16.89 -8.79 4.29
N LEU A 56 -17.93 -8.40 3.53
CA LEU A 56 -18.73 -7.20 3.81
C LEU A 56 -19.84 -7.43 4.85
N ALA A 57 -20.08 -8.67 5.28
CA ALA A 57 -21.14 -8.97 6.24
C ALA A 57 -20.98 -8.24 7.59
N ARG A 58 -19.75 -7.85 7.94
CA ARG A 58 -19.42 -7.10 9.18
C ARG A 58 -19.59 -5.59 9.04
N VAL A 59 -19.75 -5.08 7.83
CA VAL A 59 -19.94 -3.66 7.54
C VAL A 59 -21.44 -3.36 7.54
N ASP A 60 -21.88 -2.37 8.31
CA ASP A 60 -23.26 -1.90 8.23
C ASP A 60 -23.55 -1.36 6.83
N ARG A 61 -24.68 -1.77 6.24
CA ARG A 61 -25.11 -1.35 4.90
C ARG A 61 -25.17 0.17 4.73
N SER A 62 -25.40 0.92 5.81
CA SER A 62 -25.37 2.39 5.77
C SER A 62 -24.01 2.94 5.33
N PHE A 63 -22.93 2.17 5.45
CA PHE A 63 -21.57 2.56 5.07
C PHE A 63 -21.12 2.02 3.71
N TYR A 64 -21.91 1.19 3.02
CA TYR A 64 -21.50 0.59 1.74
C TYR A 64 -21.14 1.64 0.69
N SER A 65 -21.88 2.74 0.63
CA SER A 65 -21.58 3.85 -0.29
C SER A 65 -20.21 4.51 -0.03
N SER A 66 -19.66 4.37 1.19
CA SER A 66 -18.34 4.87 1.54
C SER A 66 -17.26 3.81 1.37
N VAL A 67 -17.49 2.60 1.89
CA VAL A 67 -16.54 1.47 1.83
C VAL A 67 -16.32 1.02 0.39
N LEU A 68 -17.39 0.97 -0.42
CA LEU A 68 -17.38 0.49 -1.80
C LEU A 68 -17.36 1.63 -2.82
N ALA A 69 -17.13 2.88 -2.40
CA ALA A 69 -17.00 4.00 -3.32
C ALA A 69 -15.96 3.68 -4.41
N PRO A 70 -16.09 4.21 -5.65
CA PRO A 70 -15.08 4.00 -6.68
C PRO A 70 -13.68 4.36 -6.17
N ARG A 71 -12.73 3.46 -6.39
CA ARG A 71 -11.35 3.59 -5.91
C ARG A 71 -10.41 3.78 -7.10
N ARG A 72 -9.48 4.73 -6.96
CA ARG A 72 -8.34 4.95 -7.85
C ARG A 72 -7.11 5.07 -6.98
N LEU A 73 -6.01 4.45 -7.42
CA LEU A 73 -4.73 4.56 -6.72
C LEU A 73 -4.15 5.95 -6.98
N GLU A 74 -3.93 6.68 -5.90
CA GLU A 74 -3.25 7.96 -5.87
C GLU A 74 -1.95 7.79 -5.09
N TYR A 75 -0.86 8.15 -5.73
CA TYR A 75 0.50 7.97 -5.22
C TYR A 75 1.18 9.34 -5.16
N ASP A 76 1.17 9.95 -3.98
CA ASP A 76 1.62 11.32 -3.74
C ASP A 76 2.95 11.29 -2.98
N THR A 77 4.04 11.37 -3.74
CA THR A 77 5.42 11.36 -3.24
C THR A 77 5.75 12.64 -2.47
N GLU A 78 5.20 13.79 -2.88
CA GLU A 78 5.45 15.07 -2.20
C GLU A 78 4.91 15.06 -0.77
N ARG A 79 3.71 14.50 -0.57
CA ARG A 79 3.07 14.43 0.75
C ARG A 79 3.37 13.14 1.50
N GLN A 80 4.10 12.20 0.88
CA GLN A 80 4.38 10.88 1.43
C GLN A 80 3.09 10.13 1.78
N LYS A 81 2.15 10.07 0.82
CA LYS A 81 0.83 9.45 1.02
C LYS A 81 0.43 8.58 -0.16
N ILE A 82 -0.18 7.45 0.17
CA ILE A 82 -0.78 6.53 -0.79
C ILE A 82 -2.25 6.40 -0.43
N TYR A 83 -3.12 6.67 -1.40
CA TYR A 83 -4.56 6.56 -1.26
C TYR A 83 -5.15 5.62 -2.30
N PHE A 84 -6.19 4.90 -1.92
CA PHE A 84 -7.02 4.11 -2.83
C PHE A 84 -8.49 4.46 -2.58
N GLY A 85 -9.00 5.43 -3.33
CA GLY A 85 -10.26 6.08 -3.02
C GLY A 85 -10.23 6.73 -1.63
N ARG A 86 -11.10 6.29 -0.71
CA ARG A 86 -11.17 6.83 0.67
C ARG A 86 -10.20 6.17 1.65
N TRP A 87 -9.49 5.15 1.20
CA TRP A 87 -8.55 4.38 2.02
C TRP A 87 -7.15 4.99 1.90
N LYS A 88 -6.50 5.25 3.03
CA LYS A 88 -5.11 5.69 3.11
C LYS A 88 -4.26 4.52 3.57
N LEU A 89 -3.18 4.22 2.87
CA LEU A 89 -2.21 3.23 3.32
C LEU A 89 -1.43 3.79 4.52
N GLN A 90 -1.27 2.98 5.57
CA GLN A 90 -0.50 3.34 6.75
C GLN A 90 0.42 2.19 7.15
N CYS A 91 1.58 2.56 7.71
CA CYS A 91 2.44 1.63 8.42
C CYS A 91 2.05 1.65 9.90
N ASN A 92 1.70 0.49 10.47
CA ASN A 92 1.34 0.38 11.89
C ASN A 92 2.53 -0.07 12.75
N ALA A 93 3.43 -0.88 12.16
CA ALA A 93 4.63 -1.44 12.75
C ALA A 93 5.54 -1.89 11.60
N PRO A 94 6.82 -2.23 11.84
CA PRO A 94 7.67 -2.86 10.83
C PRO A 94 6.93 -4.00 10.12
N ASP A 95 6.97 -4.00 8.79
CA ASP A 95 6.33 -5.00 7.92
C ASP A 95 4.81 -5.15 8.08
N THR A 96 4.16 -4.21 8.79
CA THR A 96 2.72 -4.24 9.05
C THR A 96 2.05 -3.04 8.41
N LEU A 97 1.47 -3.25 7.24
CA LEU A 97 0.70 -2.25 6.51
C LEU A 97 -0.81 -2.49 6.66
N SER A 98 -1.59 -1.41 6.53
CA SER A 98 -3.03 -1.51 6.44
C SER A 98 -3.65 -0.33 5.71
N TRP A 99 -4.78 -0.57 5.08
CA TRP A 99 -5.64 0.46 4.54
C TRP A 99 -6.55 1.01 5.64
N HIS A 100 -6.55 2.33 5.81
CA HIS A 100 -7.39 3.02 6.78
C HIS A 100 -8.32 3.98 6.07
N MET A 101 -9.63 3.80 6.25
CA MET A 101 -10.60 4.78 5.74
C MET A 101 -10.78 5.91 6.75
N GLN A 102 -10.82 7.16 6.27
CA GLN A 102 -11.19 8.28 7.14
C GLN A 102 -12.53 8.02 7.83
N PRO A 103 -12.70 8.41 9.11
CA PRO A 103 -13.91 8.08 9.85
C PRO A 103 -15.18 8.59 9.18
N VAL A 104 -16.17 7.71 9.02
CA VAL A 104 -17.51 8.07 8.51
C VAL A 104 -18.51 7.89 9.64
N ALA A 105 -19.22 8.97 10.00
CA ALA A 105 -20.16 8.98 11.13
C ALA A 105 -19.56 8.39 12.43
N SER A 106 -18.34 8.81 12.78
CA SER A 106 -17.59 8.29 13.93
C SER A 106 -17.29 6.78 13.87
N THR A 107 -17.30 6.18 12.68
CA THR A 107 -16.89 4.79 12.45
C THR A 107 -15.62 4.75 11.62
N GLU A 108 -14.59 4.09 12.13
CA GLU A 108 -13.31 3.86 11.48
C GLU A 108 -13.23 2.44 10.91
N PHE A 109 -12.55 2.33 9.77
CA PHE A 109 -12.36 1.07 9.08
C PHE A 109 -10.88 0.85 8.81
N THR A 110 -10.36 -0.31 9.22
CA THR A 110 -8.97 -0.70 9.01
C THR A 110 -8.93 -2.08 8.39
N ALA A 111 -8.36 -2.19 7.19
CA ALA A 111 -8.13 -3.45 6.50
C ALA A 111 -6.64 -3.79 6.54
N TYR A 112 -6.28 -4.87 7.22
CA TYR A 112 -4.90 -5.27 7.45
C TYR A 112 -4.36 -6.08 6.28
N LEU A 113 -3.19 -5.68 5.76
CA LEU A 113 -2.51 -6.42 4.71
C LEU A 113 -1.75 -7.60 5.29
N GLY A 114 -1.77 -8.71 4.58
CA GLY A 114 -0.92 -9.87 4.81
C GLY A 114 -0.32 -10.33 3.49
N TYR A 115 0.84 -10.97 3.58
CA TYR A 115 1.50 -11.58 2.44
C TYR A 115 1.47 -13.10 2.61
N ASP A 116 0.99 -13.80 1.59
CA ASP A 116 1.01 -15.26 1.52
C ASP A 116 2.23 -15.71 0.72
N GLU A 117 3.28 -16.14 1.44
CA GLU A 117 4.53 -16.60 0.85
C GLU A 117 4.37 -17.79 -0.09
N ARG A 118 3.33 -18.63 0.10
CA ARG A 118 3.14 -19.83 -0.72
C ARG A 118 2.66 -19.50 -2.11
N ASN A 119 1.83 -18.47 -2.20
CA ASN A 119 1.18 -18.04 -3.43
C ASN A 119 1.84 -16.78 -4.01
N ASP A 120 2.80 -16.19 -3.30
CA ASP A 120 3.45 -14.92 -3.65
C ASP A 120 2.40 -13.81 -3.89
N THR A 121 1.46 -13.67 -2.96
CA THR A 121 0.33 -12.73 -3.12
C THR A 121 0.01 -11.95 -1.84
N TRP A 122 -0.34 -10.67 -2.05
CA TRP A 122 -0.92 -9.83 -1.02
C TRP A 122 -2.43 -10.09 -0.88
N HIS A 123 -2.91 -10.06 0.35
CA HIS A 123 -4.32 -10.22 0.68
C HIS A 123 -4.69 -9.36 1.90
N ILE A 124 -5.98 -9.19 2.14
CA ILE A 124 -6.48 -8.59 3.39
C ILE A 124 -6.77 -9.72 4.38
N THR A 125 -6.18 -9.65 5.56
CA THR A 125 -6.31 -10.67 6.63
C THR A 125 -7.50 -10.43 7.53
N ASP A 126 -7.85 -9.16 7.78
CA ASP A 126 -8.97 -8.75 8.61
C ASP A 126 -9.45 -7.36 8.21
N LEU A 127 -10.76 -7.13 8.32
CA LEU A 127 -11.40 -5.82 8.24
C LEU A 127 -12.01 -5.50 9.59
N ARG A 128 -11.40 -4.53 10.28
CA ARG A 128 -11.90 -4.02 11.56
C ARG A 128 -12.79 -2.81 11.33
N VAL A 129 -13.91 -2.81 12.04
CA VAL A 129 -14.89 -1.71 12.08
C VAL A 129 -15.01 -1.24 13.52
N MET A 130 -14.57 -0.02 13.80
CA MET A 130 -14.56 0.53 15.16
C MET A 130 -15.44 1.77 15.25
N ARG A 131 -16.39 1.77 16.19
CA ARG A 131 -17.14 2.98 16.53
C ARG A 131 -16.35 3.79 17.56
N MET A 132 -15.99 5.02 17.19
CA MET A 132 -15.41 5.98 18.12
C MET A 132 -16.48 6.48 19.08
N ARG A 133 -16.20 6.45 20.38
CA ARG A 133 -17.02 7.14 21.38
C ARG A 133 -16.67 8.63 21.32
N ARG A 134 -17.69 9.47 21.16
CA ARG A 134 -17.56 10.92 21.32
C ARG A 134 -17.46 11.29 22.79
#